data_AF-A0A662GRK3-F1
#
_entry.id   AF-A0A662GRK3-F1
#
_cell.length_a   1.000
_cell.length_b   1.000
_cell.length_c   1.000
_cell.angle_alpha   90.00
_cell.angle_beta   90.00
_cell.angle_gamma   90.00
#
_symmetry.space_group_name_H-M   'P 1'
#
loop_
_entity.id
_entity.type
_entity.pdbx_description
1 polymer ?
#
loop_
_entity_poly.entity_id
_entity_poly.type
_entity_poly.pdbx_seq_one_letter_code
_entity_poly.pdbx_strand_id
1 'polypeptide(L)' 'MEYYKRAILESARVLYKQGLTSSLSGNLSIRIPRQNMFIITPSAIPRWRMTIDDLVTMDF' A
#
# COMPACT_ATOMS: atom_id res chain seq x y z
N MET A 1 -2.63 10.10 -9.24
CA MET A 1 -2.45 8.67 -8.89
C MET A 1 -1.19 8.44 -8.08
N GLU A 2 -0.06 9.01 -8.51
CA GLU A 2 1.22 9.04 -7.78
C GLU A 2 1.11 9.44 -6.30
N TYR A 3 0.35 10.49 -5.99
CA TYR A 3 0.12 10.95 -4.61
C TYR A 3 -0.46 9.83 -3.72
N TYR A 4 -1.50 9.13 -4.18
CA TYR A 4 -2.16 8.06 -3.42
C TYR A 4 -1.24 6.85 -3.23
N LYS A 5 -0.47 6.51 -4.26
CA LYS A 5 0.56 5.46 -4.17
C LYS A 5 1.63 5.80 -3.13
N ARG A 6 2.14 7.03 -3.12
CA ARG A 6 3.10 7.51 -2.11
C ARG A 6 2.52 7.46 -0.70
N ALA A 7 1.27 7.89 -0.53
CA ALA A 7 0.61 7.84 0.78
C ALA A 7 0.55 6.42 1.34
N ILE A 8 0.13 5.43 0.53
CA ILE A 8 0.14 4.01 0.94
C ILE A 8 1.55 3.55 1.31
N LEU A 9 2.54 3.85 0.47
CA LEU A 9 3.91 3.36 0.67
C LEU A 9 4.52 3.91 1.96
N GLU A 10 4.34 5.20 2.24
CA GLU A 10 4.83 5.82 3.48
C GLU A 10 4.08 5.29 4.71
N SER A 11 2.75 5.13 4.63
CA SER A 11 1.99 4.52 5.72
C SER A 11 2.43 3.08 6.01
N ALA A 12 2.67 2.27 4.98
CA ALA A 12 3.18 0.90 5.14
C ALA A 12 4.53 0.87 5.87
N ARG A 13 5.43 1.81 5.52
CA ARG A 13 6.74 1.94 6.18
C ARG A 13 6.60 2.37 7.64
N VAL A 14 5.69 3.30 7.94
CA VAL A 14 5.43 3.72 9.33
C VAL A 14 4.90 2.55 10.15
N LEU A 15 3.89 1.83 9.66
CA LEU A 15 3.34 0.66 10.37
C LEU A 15 4.39 -0.43 10.62
N TYR A 16 5.25 -0.69 9.62
CA TYR A 16 6.34 -1.66 9.76
C TYR A 16 7.38 -1.20 10.79
N LYS A 17 7.83 0.07 10.71
CA LYS A 17 8.81 0.64 11.66
C LYS A 17 8.29 0.69 13.10
N GLN A 18 6.98 0.84 13.29
CA GLN A 18 6.33 0.84 14.59
C GLN A 18 6.00 -0.56 15.13
N GLY A 19 6.34 -1.63 14.39
CA GLY A 19 6.07 -3.01 14.81
C GLY A 19 4.60 -3.42 14.74
N LEU A 20 3.76 -2.63 14.06
CA LEU A 20 2.32 -2.91 13.90
C LEU A 20 2.04 -3.93 12.79
N THR A 21 3.02 -4.17 11.91
CA THR A 21 2.96 -5.19 10.85
C THR A 21 4.29 -5.93 10.77
N SER A 22 4.27 -7.17 10.28
CA SER A 22 5.51 -7.91 10.00
C SER A 22 6.03 -7.59 8.59
N SER A 23 7.12 -8.25 8.19
CA SER A 23 7.65 -8.09 6.83
C SER A 23 6.62 -8.46 5.75
N LEU A 24 5.74 -9.42 6.00
CA LEU A 24 4.80 -9.96 5.01
C LEU A 24 3.32 -9.90 5.45
N SER A 25 3.03 -9.55 6.70
CA SER A 25 1.65 -9.43 7.20
C SER A 25 1.13 -7.98 7.16
N GLY A 26 -0.17 -7.82 7.42
CA GLY A 26 -0.88 -6.55 7.27
C GLY A 26 -1.16 -6.21 5.81
N ASN A 27 -2.04 -5.25 5.54
CA ASN A 27 -2.26 -4.67 4.22
C ASN A 27 -2.80 -3.23 4.38
N LEU A 28 -2.61 -2.42 3.33
CA LEU A 28 -3.19 -1.07 3.26
C LEU A 28 -3.82 -0.89 1.88
N SER A 29 -4.97 -0.21 1.85
CA SER A 29 -5.59 0.25 0.63
C SER A 29 -6.11 1.68 0.76
N ILE A 30 -6.28 2.36 -0.37
CA ILE A 30 -6.90 3.67 -0.45
C ILE A 30 -7.94 3.67 -1.56
N ARG A 31 -9.17 4.09 -1.22
CA ARG A 31 -10.23 4.33 -2.21
C ARG A 31 -9.90 5.61 -2.97
N ILE A 32 -10.04 5.59 -4.29
CA ILE A 32 -9.84 6.78 -5.11
C ILE A 32 -11.15 7.59 -5.14
N PRO A 33 -11.16 8.85 -4.68
CA PRO A 33 -12.36 9.67 -4.69
C PRO A 33 -12.92 9.80 -6.11
N ARG A 34 -14.25 9.65 -6.24
CA ARG A 34 -15.00 9.80 -7.50
C ARG A 34 -14.59 8.79 -8.60
N GLN A 35 -13.88 7.72 -8.24
CA GLN A 35 -13.53 6.63 -9.16
C GLN A 35 -13.97 5.30 -8.53
N ASN A 36 -14.47 4.37 -9.34
CA ASN A 36 -14.89 3.04 -8.88
C ASN A 36 -13.69 2.10 -8.75
N MET A 37 -12.66 2.53 -8.02
CA MET A 37 -11.39 1.81 -7.88
C MET A 37 -10.66 2.14 -6.58
N PHE A 38 -9.70 1.29 -6.22
CA PHE A 38 -8.79 1.45 -5.09
C PHE A 38 -7.37 1.02 -5.45
N ILE A 39 -6.39 1.52 -4.71
CA ILE A 39 -5.01 1.00 -4.73
C ILE A 39 -4.80 0.18 -3.47
N ILE A 40 -4.15 -0.96 -3.57
CA ILE A 40 -3.81 -1.85 -2.46
C ILE A 40 -2.34 -2.28 -2.52
N THR A 41 -1.77 -2.56 -1.35
CA THR A 41 -0.44 -3.16 -1.27
C THR A 41 -0.43 -4.58 -1.84
N PRO A 42 0.62 -4.99 -2.57
CA PRO A 42 0.76 -6.32 -3.16
C PRO A 42 0.88 -7.42 -2.10
N SER A 43 0.58 -8.65 -2.52
CA SER A 43 0.88 -9.85 -1.73
C SER A 43 2.36 -10.24 -1.86
N ALA A 44 2.90 -10.91 -0.85
CA ALA A 44 4.24 -11.53 -0.84
C ALA A 44 5.45 -10.59 -1.07
N ILE A 45 5.28 -9.26 -1.04
CA ILE A 45 6.38 -8.29 -1.15
C ILE A 45 6.69 -7.72 0.25
N PRO A 46 7.96 -7.82 0.72
CA PRO A 46 8.33 -7.28 2.02
C PRO A 46 8.08 -5.78 2.15
N ARG A 47 7.45 -5.34 3.27
CA ARG A 47 7.09 -3.94 3.54
C ARG A 47 8.25 -2.95 3.40
N TRP A 48 9.47 -3.38 3.75
CA TRP A 48 10.69 -2.57 3.67
C TRP A 48 11.28 -2.45 2.25
N ARG A 49 10.96 -3.39 1.34
CA ARG A 49 11.45 -3.43 -0.05
C ARG A 49 10.46 -2.83 -1.04
N MET A 50 9.18 -2.74 -0.66
CA MET A 50 8.11 -2.27 -1.52
C MET A 50 8.39 -0.90 -2.14
N THR A 51 8.02 -0.77 -3.40
CA THR A 51 8.12 0.45 -4.22
C THR A 51 6.73 0.88 -4.72
N ILE A 52 6.65 2.05 -5.35
CA ILE A 52 5.42 2.59 -5.94
C ILE A 52 4.89 1.70 -7.07
N ASP A 53 5.80 1.06 -7.80
CA ASP A 53 5.47 0.23 -8.96
C ASP A 53 4.87 -1.12 -8.55
N ASP A 54 5.17 -1.58 -7.34
CA ASP A 54 4.61 -2.81 -6.79
C ASP A 54 3.13 -2.65 -6.35
N LEU A 55 2.63 -1.41 -6.22
CA LEU A 55 1.27 -1.16 -5.77
C LEU A 55 0.23 -1.49 -6.84
N VAL A 56 -0.78 -2.27 -6.44
CA VAL A 56 -1.81 -2.81 -7.33
C VAL A 56 -3.02 -1.89 -7.33
N THR A 57 -3.60 -1.69 -8.50
CA THR A 57 -4.84 -0.92 -8.69
C THR A 57 -5.95 -1.88 -9.09
N MET A 58 -7.12 -1.77 -8.47
CA MET A 58 -8.28 -2.64 -8.70
C MET A 58 -9.56 -1.83 -8.80
N ASP A 59 -10.52 -2.30 -9.59
CA ASP A 59 -11.91 -1.83 -9.54
C ASP A 59 -12.67 -2.43 -8.32
N PHE A 60 -13.90 -1.95 -8.08
CA PHE A 60 -14.81 -2.53 -7.07
C PHE A 60 -15.68 -3.64 -7.65
#